data_AF-A0A1D9BBJ5-F1
#
_entry.id   AF-A0A1D9BBJ5-F1
#
_cell.length_a   1.000
_cell.length_b   1.000
_cell.length_c   1.000
_cell.angle_alpha   90.00
_cell.angle_beta   90.00
_cell.angle_gamma   90.00
#
_symmetry.space_group_name_H-M   'P 1'
#
loop_
_entity.id
_entity.type
_entity.pdbx_description
1 polymer ?
#
loop_
_entity_poly.entity_id
_entity_poly.type
_entity_poly.pdbx_seq_one_letter_code
_entity_poly.pdbx_strand_id
1 'polypeptide(L)'
;MRLLALLLLCLSLFAHADDASAPAISTPAASTVATAEATLTINNRNIATFRSNLLGSTPQQRLEAADKRIRRLLGDATPLKLETRTNVEGGALLYDGNPLFFVSSADVDTLSGETLNGNLEHSKAALTELFNDARGFNQPQQWLFAIAKAAAATLLFALSLWLLNRLWLLWNQLLRFVLAKLIHKLRDVRNVVPIRLIKLSLRLVGYLVFWPSALALGYVWMSYVLRQFPYTRIWGEQLDAAVLKLLSQFAVAILSALPSLAVVVLILLLTRWTVRGINYLFVQVESGRVQLGFFDADTAATTRKLLSVAAWLFAVAMIYPYLPGANTDAFKGLSVIVGLMVSLGASSVVGQFASGLILIYSRSIKVGEYVQIGDEEGTVMEIGMFATKVHTNLREEVSIPNSVLVSQSVKNFSRLARGGGVICKIAVTIGYDTPWRQVHAMLLEAARRTAGLRQDPSSVVYQTALSDFYVEYHLRFALDEPRLRLQILSELHGNVQDVFNEYGVQIMSPNYEADPETPKMVKPEDFYLAPAQRPEGARP
;
A
#
# COMPACT_ATOMS: atom_id res chain seq x y z
N MET A 1 -24.40 3.15 15.92
CA MET A 1 -25.45 3.69 15.03
C MET A 1 -25.35 5.19 14.76
N ARG A 2 -24.74 6.03 15.61
CA ARG A 2 -24.57 7.48 15.34
C ARG A 2 -23.47 7.86 14.34
N LEU A 3 -22.47 6.99 14.12
CA LEU A 3 -21.38 7.22 13.16
C LEU A 3 -21.77 6.97 11.69
N LEU A 4 -22.78 6.12 11.44
CA LEU A 4 -23.26 5.83 10.09
C LEU A 4 -24.17 6.95 9.55
N ALA A 5 -24.88 7.66 10.45
CA ALA A 5 -25.72 8.80 10.11
C ALA A 5 -24.89 10.06 9.79
N LEU A 6 -23.71 10.22 10.40
CA LEU A 6 -22.79 11.33 10.12
C LEU A 6 -22.08 11.17 8.77
N LEU A 7 -21.86 9.93 8.33
CA LEU A 7 -21.23 9.62 7.04
C LEU A 7 -22.18 9.79 5.84
N LEU A 8 -23.49 9.63 6.07
CA LEU A 8 -24.54 9.90 5.09
C LEU A 8 -24.86 11.39 4.94
N LEU A 9 -24.64 12.21 5.98
CA LEU A 9 -24.86 13.67 5.92
C LEU A 9 -23.70 14.41 5.23
N CYS A 10 -22.48 13.86 5.26
CA CYS A 10 -21.34 14.43 4.53
C CYS A 10 -21.38 14.13 3.02
N LEU A 11 -22.08 13.08 2.58
CA LEU A 11 -22.21 12.76 1.15
C LEU A 11 -23.25 13.62 0.40
N SER A 12 -24.15 14.32 1.11
CA SER A 12 -25.13 15.22 0.49
C SER A 12 -24.62 16.67 0.33
N LEU A 13 -23.44 17.00 0.87
CA LEU A 13 -22.87 18.35 0.82
C LEU A 13 -21.85 18.58 -0.30
N PHE A 14 -21.51 17.55 -1.09
CA PHE A 14 -20.59 17.65 -2.23
C PHE A 14 -21.27 17.64 -3.61
N ALA A 15 -22.59 17.77 -3.66
CA ALA A 15 -23.33 17.65 -4.93
C ALA A 15 -23.60 18.99 -5.65
N HIS A 16 -23.23 20.15 -5.11
CA HIS A 16 -23.39 21.45 -5.76
C HIS A 16 -22.12 22.29 -5.59
N ALA A 17 -21.15 22.06 -6.47
CA ALA A 17 -20.09 23.03 -6.74
C ALA A 17 -20.25 23.44 -8.21
N ASP A 18 -20.73 24.67 -8.40
CA ASP A 18 -20.81 25.35 -9.68
C ASP A 18 -19.44 25.37 -10.37
N ASP A 19 -19.42 24.96 -11.64
CA ASP A 19 -18.32 25.25 -12.55
C ASP A 19 -18.33 26.76 -12.83
N ALA A 20 -17.49 27.50 -12.12
CA ALA A 20 -17.15 28.88 -12.44
C ALA A 20 -16.27 28.90 -13.70
N SER A 21 -16.90 28.91 -14.87
CA SER A 21 -16.23 29.17 -16.15
C SER A 21 -15.90 30.67 -16.29
N ALA A 22 -14.60 30.95 -16.54
CA ALA A 22 -14.04 32.26 -16.87
C ALA A 22 -14.72 32.92 -18.09
N PRO A 23 -14.70 34.26 -18.22
CA PRO A 23 -15.44 34.95 -19.29
C PRO A 23 -14.72 34.76 -20.62
N ALA A 24 -15.31 33.96 -21.50
CA ALA A 24 -14.89 33.87 -22.89
C ALA A 24 -15.40 35.10 -23.66
N ILE A 25 -14.48 35.74 -24.37
CA ILE A 25 -14.72 36.88 -25.26
C ILE A 25 -15.72 36.47 -26.35
N SER A 26 -16.87 37.14 -26.37
CA SER A 26 -17.90 36.98 -27.39
C SER A 26 -17.45 37.61 -28.71
N THR A 27 -17.10 36.75 -29.67
CA THR A 27 -17.20 37.09 -31.10
C THR A 27 -18.65 36.86 -31.54
N PRO A 28 -19.26 37.75 -32.36
CA PRO A 28 -20.64 37.58 -32.77
C PRO A 28 -20.70 36.48 -33.84
N ALA A 29 -20.90 35.24 -33.40
CA ALA A 29 -21.33 34.18 -34.29
C ALA A 29 -22.79 34.44 -34.67
N ALA A 30 -23.03 34.50 -35.97
CA ALA A 30 -24.35 34.63 -36.57
C ALA A 30 -25.35 33.68 -35.90
N SER A 31 -26.51 34.20 -35.56
CA SER A 31 -27.66 33.48 -35.05
C SER A 31 -28.15 32.46 -36.08
N THR A 32 -27.59 31.25 -36.07
CA THR A 32 -28.27 30.07 -36.60
C THR A 32 -29.31 29.66 -35.56
N VAL A 33 -30.57 29.97 -35.84
CA VAL A 33 -31.73 29.42 -35.15
C VAL A 33 -31.52 27.90 -35.05
N ALA A 34 -31.38 27.38 -33.83
CA ALA A 34 -31.43 25.94 -33.59
C ALA A 34 -32.84 25.47 -33.97
N THR A 35 -32.98 24.93 -35.18
CA THR A 35 -34.20 24.25 -35.60
C THR A 35 -34.35 23.01 -34.74
N ALA A 36 -35.36 22.97 -33.89
CA ALA A 36 -35.66 21.82 -33.05
C ALA A 36 -35.74 20.56 -33.92
N GLU A 37 -34.91 19.55 -33.62
CA GLU A 37 -34.92 18.29 -34.33
C GLU A 37 -36.27 17.59 -34.16
N ALA A 38 -36.85 17.12 -35.26
CA ALA A 38 -38.14 16.46 -35.28
C ALA A 38 -37.98 15.02 -35.75
N THR A 39 -38.22 14.06 -34.86
CA THR A 39 -38.08 12.62 -35.17
C THR A 39 -39.43 11.98 -35.45
N LEU A 40 -39.63 11.49 -36.67
CA LEU A 40 -40.83 10.78 -37.09
C LEU A 40 -40.84 9.38 -36.45
N THR A 41 -41.75 9.20 -35.49
CA THR A 41 -41.98 7.91 -34.84
C THR A 41 -43.40 7.41 -35.11
N ILE A 42 -43.53 6.18 -35.60
CA ILE A 42 -44.84 5.52 -35.80
C ILE A 42 -44.79 4.17 -35.10
N ASN A 43 -45.78 3.87 -34.25
CA ASN A 43 -45.83 2.67 -33.42
C ASN A 43 -44.53 2.43 -32.62
N ASN A 44 -43.96 3.50 -32.05
CA ASN A 44 -42.71 3.48 -31.28
C ASN A 44 -41.45 3.09 -32.09
N ARG A 45 -41.52 3.13 -33.43
CA ARG A 45 -40.39 2.91 -34.35
C ARG A 45 -39.89 4.26 -34.87
N ASN A 46 -38.59 4.53 -34.74
CA ASN A 46 -37.99 5.67 -35.41
C ASN A 46 -37.87 5.38 -36.91
N ILE A 47 -38.42 6.26 -37.74
CA ILE A 47 -38.40 6.13 -39.19
C ILE A 47 -37.39 7.09 -39.80
N ALA A 48 -37.42 8.36 -39.40
CA ALA A 48 -36.51 9.38 -39.91
C ALA A 48 -36.44 10.57 -38.93
N THR A 49 -35.28 11.22 -38.87
CA THR A 49 -35.09 12.47 -38.10
C THR A 49 -34.87 13.63 -39.06
N PHE A 50 -35.64 14.71 -38.89
CA PHE A 50 -35.52 15.94 -39.64
C PHE A 50 -34.85 17.00 -38.75
N ARG A 51 -33.76 17.60 -39.24
CA ARG A 51 -32.96 18.59 -38.51
C ARG A 51 -32.91 19.95 -39.23
N SER A 52 -33.13 19.96 -40.55
CA SER A 52 -33.05 21.16 -41.39
C SER A 52 -34.42 21.63 -41.93
N ASN A 53 -34.51 22.92 -42.25
CA ASN A 53 -35.61 23.43 -43.07
C ASN A 53 -35.45 22.97 -44.53
N LEU A 54 -36.55 22.70 -45.22
CA LEU A 54 -36.54 22.30 -46.64
C LEU A 54 -37.72 22.96 -47.37
N LEU A 55 -37.44 23.71 -48.46
CA LEU A 55 -38.46 24.38 -49.29
C LEU A 55 -39.47 25.23 -48.46
N GLY A 56 -38.97 25.95 -47.45
CA GLY A 56 -39.79 26.79 -46.56
C GLY A 56 -40.57 26.04 -45.48
N SER A 57 -40.47 24.70 -45.40
CA SER A 57 -41.09 23.89 -44.35
C SER A 57 -40.12 23.64 -43.19
N THR A 58 -40.59 23.80 -41.95
CA THR A 58 -39.82 23.48 -40.74
C THR A 58 -39.70 21.95 -40.53
N PRO A 59 -38.71 21.44 -39.77
CA PRO A 59 -38.62 20.01 -39.43
C PRO A 59 -39.93 19.43 -38.89
N GLN A 60 -40.66 20.18 -38.06
CA GLN A 60 -41.92 19.74 -37.48
C GLN A 60 -43.05 19.67 -38.53
N GLN A 61 -43.14 20.64 -39.44
CA GLN A 61 -44.09 20.59 -40.56
C GLN A 61 -43.79 19.44 -41.53
N ARG A 62 -42.50 19.15 -41.76
CA ARG A 62 -42.06 17.99 -42.56
C ARG A 62 -42.47 16.67 -41.90
N LEU A 63 -42.31 16.56 -40.58
CA LEU A 63 -42.76 15.41 -39.79
C LEU A 63 -44.26 15.20 -39.89
N GLU A 64 -45.06 16.24 -39.65
CA GLU A 64 -46.53 16.15 -39.70
C GLU A 64 -47.04 15.76 -41.10
N ALA A 65 -46.43 16.31 -42.15
CA ALA A 65 -46.75 15.97 -43.53
C ALA A 65 -46.41 14.50 -43.85
N ALA A 66 -45.25 14.02 -43.38
CA ALA A 66 -44.82 12.63 -43.54
C ALA A 66 -45.73 11.65 -42.77
N ASP A 67 -46.01 11.94 -41.49
CA ASP A 67 -46.86 11.12 -40.62
C ASP A 67 -48.27 10.97 -41.21
N LYS A 68 -48.88 12.07 -41.66
CA LYS A 68 -50.21 12.05 -42.28
C LYS A 68 -50.26 11.21 -43.56
N ARG A 69 -49.21 11.27 -44.39
CA ARG A 69 -49.10 10.46 -45.63
C ARG A 69 -48.95 8.97 -45.29
N ILE A 70 -48.07 8.63 -44.37
CA ILE A 70 -47.81 7.23 -43.99
C ILE A 70 -49.03 6.62 -43.32
N ARG A 71 -49.71 7.33 -42.41
CA ARG A 71 -50.93 6.82 -41.73
C ARG A 71 -52.10 6.55 -42.67
N ARG A 72 -52.28 7.34 -43.73
CA ARG A 72 -53.28 7.02 -44.77
C ARG A 72 -52.97 5.71 -45.46
N LEU A 73 -51.70 5.50 -45.82
CA LEU A 73 -51.26 4.29 -46.51
C LEU A 73 -51.31 3.05 -45.61
N LEU A 74 -51.19 3.19 -44.29
CA LEU A 74 -51.37 2.09 -43.35
C LEU A 74 -52.81 1.54 -43.34
N GLY A 75 -53.80 2.35 -43.72
CA GLY A 75 -55.21 1.93 -43.80
C GLY A 75 -55.53 1.09 -45.04
N ASP A 76 -54.81 1.32 -46.14
CA ASP A 76 -55.06 0.70 -47.45
C ASP A 76 -54.06 -0.44 -47.70
N ALA A 77 -54.48 -1.69 -47.48
CA ALA A 77 -53.65 -2.90 -47.54
C ALA A 77 -53.17 -3.30 -48.96
N THR A 78 -52.49 -2.39 -49.68
CA THR A 78 -51.96 -2.60 -51.03
C THR A 78 -50.50 -3.11 -51.02
N PRO A 79 -50.05 -3.83 -52.08
CA PRO A 79 -48.72 -4.41 -52.13
C PRO A 79 -47.62 -3.34 -52.23
N LEU A 80 -46.59 -3.47 -51.38
CA LEU A 80 -45.50 -2.49 -51.25
C LEU A 80 -44.50 -2.52 -52.42
N LYS A 81 -44.23 -1.35 -52.99
CA LYS A 81 -42.96 -1.01 -53.65
C LYS A 81 -42.43 0.29 -53.07
N LEU A 82 -41.51 0.17 -52.11
CA LEU A 82 -40.76 1.29 -51.57
C LEU A 82 -39.45 1.44 -52.33
N GLU A 83 -39.22 2.64 -52.88
CA GLU A 83 -38.00 2.98 -53.61
C GLU A 83 -37.30 4.16 -52.95
N THR A 84 -35.97 4.12 -52.92
CA THR A 84 -35.11 5.21 -52.47
C THR A 84 -34.52 5.87 -53.71
N ARG A 85 -34.62 7.21 -53.80
CA ARG A 85 -33.93 7.99 -54.85
C ARG A 85 -33.06 9.03 -54.17
N THR A 86 -31.77 9.02 -54.50
CA THR A 86 -30.78 9.93 -53.91
C THR A 86 -30.26 10.90 -54.97
N ASN A 87 -29.96 12.12 -54.55
CA ASN A 87 -29.35 13.17 -55.36
C ASN A 87 -28.36 13.98 -54.48
N VAL A 88 -27.67 14.96 -55.05
CA VAL A 88 -26.63 15.77 -54.38
C VAL A 88 -27.17 16.56 -53.18
N GLU A 89 -28.43 16.99 -53.22
CA GLU A 89 -29.06 17.81 -52.17
C GLU A 89 -29.75 16.98 -51.07
N GLY A 90 -29.86 15.66 -51.23
CA GLY A 90 -30.58 14.77 -50.31
C GLY A 90 -31.22 13.59 -51.03
N GLY A 91 -32.09 12.85 -50.35
CA GLY A 91 -32.82 11.73 -50.96
C GLY A 91 -34.27 11.62 -50.51
N ALA A 92 -35.09 11.11 -51.42
CA ALA A 92 -36.51 10.89 -51.21
C ALA A 92 -36.81 9.39 -51.03
N LEU A 93 -37.74 9.10 -50.12
CA LEU A 93 -38.36 7.79 -50.03
C LEU A 93 -39.73 7.83 -50.73
N LEU A 94 -39.94 6.94 -51.70
CA LEU A 94 -41.13 6.91 -52.54
C LEU A 94 -41.95 5.63 -52.29
N TYR A 95 -43.27 5.77 -52.36
CA TYR A 95 -44.24 4.68 -52.39
C TYR A 95 -44.92 4.67 -53.77
N ASP A 96 -44.67 3.61 -54.55
CA ASP A 96 -45.23 3.46 -55.91
C ASP A 96 -45.04 4.72 -56.79
N GLY A 97 -43.85 5.31 -56.73
CA GLY A 97 -43.50 6.54 -57.44
C GLY A 97 -43.91 7.86 -56.76
N ASN A 98 -44.69 7.84 -55.67
CA ASN A 98 -45.11 9.03 -54.92
C ASN A 98 -44.19 9.31 -53.71
N PRO A 99 -43.67 10.54 -53.52
CA PRO A 99 -42.76 10.83 -52.41
C PRO A 99 -43.48 10.83 -51.05
N LEU A 100 -43.05 9.95 -50.14
CA LEU A 100 -43.50 9.92 -48.75
C LEU A 100 -42.92 11.11 -47.99
N PHE A 101 -41.59 11.20 -47.96
CA PHE A 101 -40.84 12.31 -47.40
C PHE A 101 -39.44 12.40 -48.02
N PHE A 102 -38.78 13.54 -47.82
CA PHE A 102 -37.41 13.81 -48.27
C PHE A 102 -36.51 13.99 -47.06
N VAL A 103 -35.29 13.47 -47.12
CA VAL A 103 -34.21 13.65 -46.14
C VAL A 103 -33.11 14.46 -46.81
N SER A 104 -32.84 15.65 -46.26
CA SER A 104 -31.78 16.54 -46.73
C SER A 104 -30.40 16.01 -46.33
N SER A 105 -29.36 16.36 -47.08
CA SER A 105 -27.97 16.10 -46.63
C SER A 105 -27.66 16.79 -45.30
N ALA A 106 -28.32 17.92 -45.01
CA ALA A 106 -28.23 18.63 -43.74
C ALA A 106 -29.02 17.96 -42.59
N ASP A 107 -29.80 16.91 -42.85
CA ASP A 107 -30.48 16.12 -41.82
C ASP A 107 -29.60 14.98 -41.26
N VAL A 108 -28.40 14.73 -41.83
CA VAL A 108 -27.53 13.59 -41.50
C VAL A 108 -26.44 13.96 -40.48
N ASP A 109 -26.30 13.15 -39.44
CA ASP A 109 -25.28 13.36 -38.40
C ASP A 109 -23.92 12.76 -38.78
N THR A 110 -23.10 13.55 -39.47
CA THR A 110 -21.77 13.11 -39.88
C THR A 110 -20.80 12.91 -38.71
N LEU A 111 -21.01 13.58 -37.57
CA LEU A 111 -20.18 13.44 -36.36
C LEU A 111 -20.41 12.09 -35.67
N SER A 112 -21.65 11.59 -35.73
CA SER A 112 -22.02 10.26 -35.24
C SER A 112 -21.72 9.14 -36.24
N GLY A 113 -21.17 9.47 -37.42
CA GLY A 113 -20.85 8.52 -38.49
C GLY A 113 -22.05 8.09 -39.35
N GLU A 114 -23.16 8.84 -39.32
CA GLU A 114 -24.32 8.55 -40.18
C GLU A 114 -24.04 8.89 -41.64
N THR A 115 -24.68 8.14 -42.55
CA THR A 115 -24.61 8.40 -43.99
C THR A 115 -26.00 8.58 -44.55
N LEU A 116 -26.16 9.46 -45.55
CA LEU A 116 -27.47 9.72 -46.18
C LEU A 116 -28.11 8.43 -46.72
N ASN A 117 -27.31 7.60 -47.42
CA ASN A 117 -27.77 6.31 -47.93
C ASN A 117 -28.15 5.35 -46.79
N GLY A 118 -27.35 5.32 -45.71
CA GLY A 118 -27.64 4.52 -44.52
C GLY A 118 -28.95 4.92 -43.85
N ASN A 119 -29.20 6.22 -43.69
CA ASN A 119 -30.44 6.73 -43.09
C ASN A 119 -31.66 6.41 -43.97
N LEU A 120 -31.57 6.58 -45.29
CA LEU A 120 -32.66 6.26 -46.22
C LEU A 120 -32.96 4.76 -46.29
N GLU A 121 -31.93 3.90 -46.30
CA GLU A 121 -32.14 2.45 -46.25
C GLU A 121 -32.67 2.00 -44.88
N HIS A 122 -32.25 2.64 -43.78
CA HIS A 122 -32.83 2.42 -42.46
C HIS A 122 -34.32 2.80 -42.44
N SER A 123 -34.67 3.99 -42.94
CA SER A 123 -36.05 4.45 -43.08
C SER A 123 -36.90 3.51 -43.95
N LYS A 124 -36.35 3.05 -45.08
CA LYS A 124 -37.00 2.10 -45.98
C LYS A 124 -37.25 0.76 -45.31
N ALA A 125 -36.27 0.22 -44.59
CA ALA A 125 -36.41 -1.02 -43.85
C ALA A 125 -37.46 -0.89 -42.72
N ALA A 126 -37.38 0.20 -41.94
CA ALA A 126 -38.32 0.50 -40.87
C ALA A 126 -39.76 0.61 -41.38
N LEU A 127 -39.98 1.27 -42.52
CA LEU A 127 -41.29 1.37 -43.14
C LEU A 127 -41.76 0.06 -43.76
N THR A 128 -40.88 -0.68 -44.42
CA THR A 128 -41.21 -2.00 -44.99
C THR A 128 -41.73 -2.92 -43.89
N GLU A 129 -41.06 -2.93 -42.74
CA GLU A 129 -41.47 -3.72 -41.57
C GLU A 129 -42.79 -3.19 -40.96
N LEU A 130 -42.93 -1.87 -40.80
CA LEU A 130 -44.16 -1.23 -40.33
C LEU A 130 -45.39 -1.60 -41.19
N PHE A 131 -45.24 -1.58 -42.52
CA PHE A 131 -46.31 -1.95 -43.44
C PHE A 131 -46.54 -3.46 -43.50
N ASN A 132 -45.51 -4.29 -43.33
CA ASN A 132 -45.67 -5.74 -43.20
C ASN A 132 -46.46 -6.09 -41.94
N ASP A 133 -46.19 -5.40 -40.83
CA ASP A 133 -46.97 -5.53 -39.61
C ASP A 133 -48.41 -5.09 -39.83
N ALA A 134 -48.66 -3.90 -40.38
CA ALA A 134 -50.01 -3.43 -40.65
C ALA A 134 -50.83 -4.38 -41.54
N ARG A 135 -50.19 -5.03 -42.53
CA ARG A 135 -50.85 -6.01 -43.42
C ARG A 135 -51.16 -7.34 -42.73
N GLY A 136 -50.24 -7.85 -41.88
CA GLY A 136 -50.45 -9.11 -41.17
C GLY A 136 -51.68 -9.06 -40.24
N PHE A 137 -51.88 -7.94 -39.56
CA PHE A 137 -52.84 -7.87 -38.45
C PHE A 137 -54.24 -7.37 -38.81
N ASN A 138 -54.49 -6.93 -40.06
CA ASN A 138 -55.85 -6.79 -40.58
C ASN A 138 -56.55 -8.16 -40.80
N GLN A 139 -55.84 -9.28 -40.57
CA GLN A 139 -56.39 -10.63 -40.59
C GLN A 139 -56.58 -11.16 -39.15
N PRO A 140 -57.81 -11.46 -38.70
CA PRO A 140 -58.09 -11.90 -37.33
C PRO A 140 -57.40 -13.22 -36.94
N GLN A 141 -57.03 -14.04 -37.92
CA GLN A 141 -56.31 -15.29 -37.70
C GLN A 141 -54.92 -15.08 -37.09
N GLN A 142 -54.22 -13.99 -37.42
CA GLN A 142 -52.86 -13.75 -36.91
C GLN A 142 -52.84 -13.38 -35.43
N TRP A 143 -53.89 -12.70 -34.93
CA TRP A 143 -54.07 -12.43 -33.51
C TRP A 143 -54.26 -13.72 -32.70
N LEU A 144 -55.04 -14.68 -33.21
CA LEU A 144 -55.23 -15.98 -32.56
C LEU A 144 -53.91 -16.76 -32.47
N PHE A 145 -53.09 -16.76 -33.52
CA PHE A 145 -51.78 -17.39 -33.50
C PHE A 145 -50.79 -16.69 -32.55
N ALA A 146 -50.79 -15.35 -32.48
CA ALA A 146 -49.95 -14.61 -31.55
C ALA A 146 -50.32 -14.90 -30.09
N ILE A 147 -51.62 -14.91 -29.76
CA ILE A 147 -52.14 -15.28 -28.44
C ILE A 147 -51.78 -16.72 -28.10
N ALA A 148 -51.94 -17.66 -29.04
CA ALA A 148 -51.57 -19.07 -28.83
C ALA A 148 -50.07 -19.25 -28.55
N LYS A 149 -49.20 -18.56 -29.29
CA LYS A 149 -47.74 -18.57 -29.07
C LYS A 149 -47.37 -17.97 -27.71
N ALA A 150 -48.00 -16.85 -27.33
CA ALA A 150 -47.78 -16.22 -26.03
C ALA A 150 -48.27 -17.11 -24.87
N ALA A 151 -49.42 -17.78 -25.03
CA ALA A 151 -49.93 -18.75 -24.06
C ALA A 151 -48.98 -19.96 -23.91
N ALA A 152 -48.51 -20.51 -25.03
CA ALA A 152 -47.52 -21.60 -25.02
C ALA A 152 -46.20 -21.18 -24.35
N ALA A 153 -45.69 -19.99 -24.66
CA ALA A 153 -44.50 -19.44 -24.02
C ALA A 153 -44.68 -19.22 -22.51
N THR A 154 -45.87 -18.81 -22.07
CA THR A 154 -46.20 -18.60 -20.66
C THR A 154 -46.31 -19.92 -19.90
N LEU A 155 -46.86 -20.97 -20.53
CA LEU A 155 -46.85 -22.33 -19.97
C LEU A 155 -45.43 -22.89 -19.86
N LEU A 156 -44.59 -22.70 -20.88
CA LEU A 156 -43.16 -23.08 -20.84
C LEU A 156 -42.41 -22.32 -19.75
N PHE A 157 -42.67 -21.02 -19.58
CA PHE A 157 -42.08 -20.23 -18.51
C PHE A 157 -42.50 -20.74 -17.13
N ALA A 158 -43.79 -21.00 -16.91
CA ALA A 158 -44.29 -21.58 -15.66
C ALA A 158 -43.65 -22.95 -15.37
N LEU A 159 -43.51 -23.80 -16.39
CA LEU A 159 -42.82 -25.10 -16.28
C LEU A 159 -41.34 -24.92 -15.93
N SER A 160 -40.66 -23.95 -16.55
CA SER A 160 -39.24 -23.65 -16.28
C SER A 160 -39.01 -23.13 -14.86
N LEU A 161 -39.89 -22.26 -14.36
CA LEU A 161 -39.85 -21.79 -12.97
C LEU A 161 -40.17 -22.91 -11.98
N TRP A 162 -41.14 -23.77 -12.31
CA TRP A 162 -41.43 -24.95 -11.51
C TRP A 162 -40.22 -25.89 -11.42
N LEU A 163 -39.54 -26.15 -12.54
CA LEU A 163 -38.32 -26.95 -12.59
C LEU A 163 -37.18 -26.30 -11.80
N LEU A 164 -36.96 -24.98 -11.96
CA LEU A 164 -35.95 -24.23 -11.22
C LEU A 164 -36.21 -24.29 -9.71
N ASN A 165 -37.46 -24.12 -9.28
CA ASN A 165 -37.86 -24.24 -7.88
C ASN A 165 -37.67 -25.68 -7.37
N ARG A 166 -37.99 -26.68 -8.19
CA ARG A 166 -37.75 -28.09 -7.86
C ARG A 166 -36.26 -28.39 -7.67
N LEU A 167 -35.41 -27.90 -8.56
CA LEU A 167 -33.95 -28.00 -8.44
C LEU A 167 -33.43 -27.28 -7.20
N TRP A 168 -33.96 -26.11 -6.87
CA TRP A 168 -33.61 -25.37 -5.65
C TRP A 168 -33.99 -26.14 -4.37
N LEU A 169 -35.17 -26.77 -4.35
CA LEU A 169 -35.60 -27.64 -3.26
C LEU A 169 -34.70 -28.87 -3.12
N LEU A 170 -34.32 -29.50 -4.24
CA LEU A 170 -33.38 -30.63 -4.27
C LEU A 170 -31.99 -30.22 -3.80
N TRP A 171 -31.47 -29.08 -4.27
CA TRP A 171 -30.20 -28.51 -3.81
C TRP A 171 -30.22 -28.30 -2.30
N ASN A 172 -31.29 -27.72 -1.75
CA ASN A 172 -31.45 -27.53 -0.32
C ASN A 172 -31.56 -28.85 0.47
N GLN A 173 -32.08 -29.92 -0.13
CA GLN A 173 -32.08 -31.25 0.49
C GLN A 173 -30.67 -31.88 0.48
N LEU A 174 -29.97 -31.81 -0.66
CA LEU A 174 -28.64 -32.37 -0.85
C LEU A 174 -27.61 -31.64 0.04
N LEU A 175 -27.72 -30.32 0.13
CA LEU A 175 -26.89 -29.49 0.99
C LEU A 175 -27.13 -29.78 2.48
N ARG A 176 -28.37 -30.06 2.88
CA ARG A 176 -28.69 -30.55 4.24
C ARG A 176 -28.03 -31.90 4.54
N PHE A 177 -28.04 -32.82 3.57
CA PHE A 177 -27.43 -34.15 3.72
C PHE A 177 -25.89 -34.07 3.81
N VAL A 178 -25.25 -33.31 2.92
CA VAL A 178 -23.80 -33.10 2.92
C VAL A 178 -23.35 -32.38 4.19
N LEU A 179 -24.06 -31.33 4.63
CA LEU A 179 -23.74 -30.67 5.90
C LEU A 179 -23.90 -31.61 7.10
N ALA A 180 -24.95 -32.43 7.15
CA ALA A 180 -25.12 -33.39 8.23
C ALA A 180 -23.94 -34.37 8.31
N LYS A 181 -23.46 -34.85 7.15
CA LYS A 181 -22.30 -35.75 7.05
C LYS A 181 -20.98 -35.05 7.42
N LEU A 182 -20.78 -33.80 6.99
CA LEU A 182 -19.60 -32.99 7.35
C LEU A 182 -19.57 -32.66 8.85
N ILE A 183 -20.71 -32.26 9.42
CA ILE A 183 -20.86 -31.93 10.85
C ILE A 183 -20.55 -33.17 11.71
N HIS A 184 -20.95 -34.36 11.27
CA HIS A 184 -20.64 -35.59 12.00
C HIS A 184 -19.14 -35.96 11.97
N LYS A 185 -18.44 -35.62 10.88
CA LYS A 185 -16.99 -35.84 10.73
C LYS A 185 -16.12 -34.79 11.43
N LEU A 186 -16.66 -33.59 11.69
CA LEU A 186 -15.99 -32.45 12.33
C LEU A 186 -16.36 -32.27 13.81
N ARG A 187 -16.83 -33.33 14.47
CA ARG A 187 -17.33 -33.32 15.86
C ARG A 187 -16.31 -32.77 16.89
N ASP A 188 -15.02 -32.74 16.55
CA ASP A 188 -13.92 -32.31 17.43
C ASP A 188 -13.60 -30.80 17.38
N VAL A 189 -14.08 -30.04 16.39
CA VAL A 189 -13.71 -28.62 16.19
C VAL A 189 -14.86 -27.68 16.58
N ARG A 190 -15.53 -27.97 17.71
CA ARG A 190 -16.82 -27.38 18.09
C ARG A 190 -16.81 -25.86 18.36
N ASN A 191 -15.65 -25.22 18.49
CA ASN A 191 -15.56 -23.85 19.03
C ASN A 191 -15.16 -22.74 18.05
N VAL A 192 -14.81 -23.02 16.79
CA VAL A 192 -14.21 -21.97 15.93
C VAL A 192 -15.18 -21.36 14.92
N VAL A 193 -16.21 -22.09 14.47
CA VAL A 193 -17.21 -21.52 13.54
C VAL A 193 -18.62 -22.01 13.91
N PRO A 194 -19.56 -21.12 14.27
CA PRO A 194 -20.93 -21.54 14.53
C PRO A 194 -21.55 -22.07 13.23
N ILE A 195 -21.95 -23.34 13.25
CA ILE A 195 -22.58 -24.07 12.13
C ILE A 195 -23.77 -23.29 11.51
N ARG A 196 -24.39 -22.39 12.28
CA ARG A 196 -25.42 -21.46 11.80
C ARG A 196 -24.91 -20.52 10.71
N LEU A 197 -23.68 -19.99 10.82
CA LEU A 197 -23.09 -19.09 9.80
C LEU A 197 -22.78 -19.81 8.50
N ILE A 198 -22.34 -21.07 8.57
CA ILE A 198 -22.09 -21.90 7.37
C ILE A 198 -23.40 -22.23 6.65
N LYS A 199 -24.46 -22.58 7.40
CA LYS A 199 -25.80 -22.78 6.83
C LYS A 199 -26.37 -21.49 6.21
N LEU A 200 -26.14 -20.35 6.85
CA LEU A 200 -26.58 -19.05 6.35
C LEU A 200 -25.87 -18.68 5.05
N SER A 201 -24.54 -18.78 5.00
CA SER A 201 -23.74 -18.45 3.82
C SER A 201 -24.10 -19.33 2.61
N LEU A 202 -24.22 -20.66 2.78
CA LEU A 202 -24.61 -21.55 1.68
C LEU A 202 -26.04 -21.30 1.17
N ARG A 203 -26.96 -20.91 2.06
CA ARG A 203 -28.32 -20.54 1.67
C ARG A 203 -28.34 -19.20 0.93
N LEU A 204 -27.55 -18.23 1.37
CA LEU A 204 -27.37 -16.96 0.69
C LEU A 204 -26.80 -17.17 -0.72
N VAL A 205 -25.78 -18.03 -0.87
CA VAL A 205 -25.23 -18.42 -2.18
C VAL A 205 -26.31 -19.06 -3.05
N GLY A 206 -27.11 -19.96 -2.49
CA GLY A 206 -28.24 -20.57 -3.22
C GLY A 206 -29.27 -19.54 -3.71
N TYR A 207 -29.61 -18.55 -2.89
CA TYR A 207 -30.50 -17.46 -3.31
C TYR A 207 -29.86 -16.54 -4.36
N LEU A 208 -28.56 -16.27 -4.24
CA LEU A 208 -27.79 -15.50 -5.22
C LEU A 208 -27.70 -16.18 -6.60
N VAL A 209 -27.86 -17.49 -6.68
CA VAL A 209 -27.94 -18.20 -7.97
C VAL A 209 -29.38 -18.30 -8.47
N PHE A 210 -30.32 -18.61 -7.56
CA PHE A 210 -31.72 -18.84 -7.91
C PHE A 210 -32.41 -17.58 -8.44
N TRP A 211 -32.33 -16.46 -7.72
CA TRP A 211 -33.04 -15.24 -8.09
C TRP A 211 -32.59 -14.66 -9.44
N PRO A 212 -31.28 -14.53 -9.74
CA PRO A 212 -30.84 -14.09 -11.05
C PRO A 212 -31.22 -15.05 -12.17
N SER A 213 -31.20 -16.36 -11.93
CA SER A 213 -31.64 -17.35 -12.93
C SER A 213 -33.13 -17.23 -13.22
N ALA A 214 -33.96 -17.06 -12.17
CA ALA A 214 -35.39 -16.82 -12.32
C ALA A 214 -35.69 -15.50 -13.04
N LEU A 215 -34.92 -14.44 -12.72
CA LEU A 215 -35.03 -13.13 -13.36
C LEU A 215 -34.61 -13.21 -14.84
N ALA A 216 -33.54 -13.92 -15.17
CA ALA A 216 -33.11 -14.15 -16.55
C ALA A 216 -34.16 -14.93 -17.35
N LEU A 217 -34.76 -15.99 -16.78
CA LEU A 217 -35.88 -16.69 -17.41
C LEU A 217 -37.09 -15.78 -17.62
N GLY A 218 -37.41 -14.95 -16.63
CA GLY A 218 -38.49 -13.97 -16.72
C GLY A 218 -38.23 -12.91 -17.79
N TYR A 219 -36.99 -12.48 -17.92
CA TYR A 219 -36.54 -11.54 -18.93
C TYR A 219 -36.70 -12.11 -20.34
N VAL A 220 -36.20 -13.32 -20.58
CA VAL A 220 -36.33 -14.01 -21.88
C VAL A 220 -37.80 -14.25 -22.23
N TRP A 221 -38.60 -14.68 -21.26
CA TRP A 221 -40.05 -14.84 -21.45
C TRP A 221 -40.73 -13.51 -21.82
N MET A 222 -40.45 -12.44 -21.06
CA MET A 222 -41.01 -11.11 -21.31
C MET A 222 -40.64 -10.62 -22.71
N SER A 223 -39.36 -10.67 -23.07
CA SER A 223 -38.88 -10.27 -24.39
C SER A 223 -39.60 -11.04 -25.51
N TYR A 224 -39.71 -12.37 -25.37
CA TYR A 224 -40.37 -13.22 -26.36
C TYR A 224 -41.87 -12.93 -26.50
N VAL A 225 -42.59 -12.72 -25.40
CA VAL A 225 -44.02 -12.39 -25.40
C VAL A 225 -44.26 -11.04 -26.06
N LEU A 226 -43.47 -10.02 -25.70
CA LEU A 226 -43.57 -8.69 -26.29
C LEU A 226 -43.32 -8.72 -27.80
N ARG A 227 -42.40 -9.58 -28.28
CA ARG A 227 -42.13 -9.75 -29.72
C ARG A 227 -43.32 -10.25 -30.54
N GLN A 228 -44.25 -10.99 -29.93
CA GLN A 228 -45.42 -11.53 -30.64
C GLN A 228 -46.45 -10.46 -31.00
N PHE A 229 -46.48 -9.31 -30.30
CA PHE A 229 -47.47 -8.26 -30.53
C PHE A 229 -46.83 -7.05 -31.22
N PRO A 230 -47.46 -6.45 -32.25
CA PRO A 230 -46.84 -5.38 -33.06
C PRO A 230 -46.45 -4.15 -32.25
N TYR A 231 -47.36 -3.69 -31.38
CA TYR A 231 -47.15 -2.48 -30.59
C TYR A 231 -46.04 -2.64 -29.57
N THR A 232 -45.73 -3.86 -29.13
CA THR A 232 -44.71 -4.13 -28.10
C THR A 232 -43.47 -4.83 -28.65
N ARG A 233 -43.44 -5.19 -29.94
CA ARG A 233 -42.32 -5.91 -30.57
C ARG A 233 -41.00 -5.17 -30.42
N ILE A 234 -41.03 -3.86 -30.61
CA ILE A 234 -39.85 -2.99 -30.52
C ILE A 234 -39.24 -3.04 -29.13
N TRP A 235 -40.07 -3.09 -28.08
CA TRP A 235 -39.57 -3.24 -26.71
C TRP A 235 -38.92 -4.61 -26.52
N GLY A 236 -39.48 -5.68 -27.08
CA GLY A 236 -38.83 -7.01 -27.09
C GLY A 236 -37.48 -7.01 -27.80
N GLU A 237 -37.40 -6.42 -28.99
CA GLU A 237 -36.15 -6.35 -29.77
C GLU A 237 -35.07 -5.48 -29.09
N GLN A 238 -35.47 -4.39 -28.45
CA GLN A 238 -34.57 -3.56 -27.65
C GLN A 238 -34.04 -4.29 -26.41
N LEU A 239 -34.87 -5.12 -25.76
CA LEU A 239 -34.46 -5.96 -24.64
C LEU A 239 -33.40 -6.99 -25.09
N ASP A 240 -33.65 -7.72 -26.18
CA ASP A 240 -32.67 -8.67 -26.72
C ASP A 240 -31.35 -7.98 -27.10
N ALA A 241 -31.43 -6.83 -27.77
CA ALA A 241 -30.25 -6.06 -28.15
C ALA A 241 -29.46 -5.56 -26.92
N ALA A 242 -30.14 -5.15 -25.85
CA ALA A 242 -29.49 -4.71 -24.62
C ALA A 242 -28.73 -5.85 -23.94
N VAL A 243 -29.32 -7.05 -23.85
CA VAL A 243 -28.64 -8.23 -23.28
C VAL A 243 -27.48 -8.68 -24.15
N LEU A 244 -27.66 -8.75 -25.47
CA LEU A 244 -26.58 -9.13 -26.38
C LEU A 244 -25.41 -8.13 -26.33
N LYS A 245 -25.71 -6.83 -26.19
CA LYS A 245 -24.70 -5.78 -25.98
C LYS A 245 -23.97 -5.96 -24.66
N LEU A 246 -24.70 -6.24 -23.57
CA LEU A 246 -24.09 -6.50 -22.27
C LEU A 246 -23.18 -7.74 -22.32
N LEU A 247 -23.68 -8.84 -22.89
CA LEU A 247 -22.92 -10.09 -23.05
C LEU A 247 -21.70 -9.91 -23.94
N SER A 248 -21.79 -9.15 -25.03
CA SER A 248 -20.64 -8.87 -25.90
C SER A 248 -19.61 -7.99 -25.20
N GLN A 249 -20.03 -6.98 -24.43
CA GLN A 249 -19.13 -6.19 -23.59
C GLN A 249 -18.39 -7.06 -22.57
N PHE A 250 -19.09 -7.97 -21.88
CA PHE A 250 -18.46 -8.91 -20.95
C PHE A 250 -17.51 -9.87 -21.68
N ALA A 251 -17.91 -10.43 -22.82
CA ALA A 251 -17.08 -11.34 -23.61
C ALA A 251 -15.79 -10.65 -24.08
N VAL A 252 -15.89 -9.43 -24.62
CA VAL A 252 -14.74 -8.63 -25.04
C VAL A 252 -13.86 -8.26 -23.85
N ALA A 253 -14.43 -7.89 -22.70
CA ALA A 253 -13.68 -7.58 -21.49
C ALA A 253 -12.93 -8.79 -20.92
N ILE A 254 -13.53 -9.98 -20.96
CA ILE A 254 -12.86 -11.23 -20.56
C ILE A 254 -11.72 -11.53 -21.52
N LEU A 255 -11.98 -11.44 -22.83
CA LEU A 255 -10.99 -11.76 -23.85
C LEU A 255 -9.80 -10.79 -23.81
N SER A 256 -10.06 -9.50 -23.58
CA SER A 256 -9.01 -8.48 -23.44
C SER A 256 -8.22 -8.59 -22.13
N ALA A 257 -8.77 -9.22 -21.10
CA ALA A 257 -8.06 -9.52 -19.85
C ALA A 257 -7.18 -10.79 -19.92
N LEU A 258 -7.36 -11.66 -20.93
CA LEU A 258 -6.56 -12.88 -21.05
C LEU A 258 -5.04 -12.62 -21.17
N PRO A 259 -4.57 -11.67 -22.01
CA PRO A 259 -3.15 -11.39 -22.12
C PRO A 259 -2.53 -10.89 -20.80
N SER A 260 -3.23 -10.00 -20.08
CA SER A 260 -2.73 -9.49 -18.80
C SER A 260 -2.69 -10.59 -17.74
N LEU A 261 -3.71 -11.45 -17.69
CA LEU A 261 -3.71 -12.63 -16.82
C LEU A 261 -2.60 -13.63 -17.18
N ALA A 262 -2.29 -13.82 -18.46
CA ALA A 262 -1.16 -14.65 -18.88
C ALA A 262 0.18 -14.10 -18.36
N VAL A 263 0.38 -12.77 -18.39
CA VAL A 263 1.55 -12.12 -17.79
C VAL A 263 1.58 -12.32 -16.28
N VAL A 264 0.46 -12.19 -15.58
CA VAL A 264 0.37 -12.46 -14.13
C VAL A 264 0.77 -13.90 -13.82
N VAL A 265 0.25 -14.87 -14.57
CA VAL A 265 0.62 -16.29 -14.42
C VAL A 265 2.11 -16.51 -14.70
N LEU A 266 2.66 -15.87 -15.74
CA LEU A 266 4.08 -15.92 -16.05
C LEU A 266 4.93 -15.37 -14.91
N ILE A 267 4.57 -14.22 -14.33
CA ILE A 267 5.27 -13.64 -13.17
C ILE A 267 5.21 -14.62 -12.00
N LEU A 268 4.05 -15.18 -11.68
CA LEU A 268 3.90 -16.16 -10.58
C LEU A 268 4.77 -17.41 -10.80
N LEU A 269 4.85 -17.91 -12.03
CA LEU A 269 5.71 -19.04 -12.38
C LEU A 269 7.19 -18.68 -12.22
N LEU A 270 7.62 -17.52 -12.73
CA LEU A 270 8.99 -17.01 -12.59
C LEU A 270 9.36 -16.81 -11.12
N THR A 271 8.52 -16.15 -10.33
CA THR A 271 8.72 -15.96 -8.90
C THR A 271 8.82 -17.30 -8.18
N ARG A 272 7.92 -18.25 -8.47
CA ARG A 272 7.98 -19.60 -7.88
C ARG A 272 9.27 -20.32 -8.25
N TRP A 273 9.75 -20.18 -9.49
CA TRP A 273 11.02 -20.75 -9.92
C TRP A 273 12.21 -20.10 -9.19
N THR A 274 12.25 -18.77 -9.11
CA THR A 274 13.27 -18.03 -8.36
C THR A 274 13.30 -18.42 -6.89
N VAL A 275 12.15 -18.46 -6.23
CA VAL A 275 12.04 -18.88 -4.82
C VAL A 275 12.48 -20.34 -4.65
N ARG A 276 12.20 -21.22 -5.62
CA ARG A 276 12.70 -22.59 -5.60
C ARG A 276 14.22 -22.66 -5.72
N GLY A 277 14.80 -21.82 -6.58
CA GLY A 277 16.25 -21.65 -6.72
C GLY A 277 16.91 -21.14 -5.44
N ILE A 278 16.36 -20.09 -4.83
CA ILE A 278 16.80 -19.56 -3.53
C ILE A 278 16.77 -20.68 -2.48
N ASN A 279 15.64 -21.39 -2.36
CA ASN A 279 15.52 -22.49 -1.41
C ASN A 279 16.55 -23.60 -1.66
N TYR A 280 16.79 -23.97 -2.91
CA TYR A 280 17.77 -25.00 -3.26
C TYR A 280 19.20 -24.59 -2.90
N LEU A 281 19.59 -23.33 -3.15
CA LEU A 281 20.93 -22.83 -2.79
C LEU A 281 21.13 -22.76 -1.28
N PHE A 282 20.18 -22.18 -0.55
CA PHE A 282 20.34 -21.98 0.90
C PHE A 282 20.21 -23.28 1.71
N VAL A 283 19.45 -24.28 1.24
CA VAL A 283 19.44 -25.62 1.87
C VAL A 283 20.80 -26.30 1.73
N GLN A 284 21.53 -26.08 0.64
CA GLN A 284 22.88 -26.63 0.49
C GLN A 284 23.88 -25.95 1.44
N VAL A 285 23.74 -24.63 1.66
CA VAL A 285 24.54 -23.88 2.64
C VAL A 285 24.24 -24.36 4.06
N GLU A 286 22.96 -24.54 4.40
CA GLU A 286 22.53 -25.07 5.70
C GLU A 286 23.06 -26.49 5.96
N SER A 287 23.16 -27.32 4.91
CA SER A 287 23.74 -28.67 5.01
C SER A 287 25.28 -28.72 5.06
N GLY A 288 25.97 -27.57 5.07
CA GLY A 288 27.42 -27.48 5.15
C GLY A 288 28.19 -27.92 3.89
N ARG A 289 27.49 -28.24 2.79
CA ARG A 289 28.09 -28.68 1.52
C ARG A 289 28.74 -27.55 0.73
N VAL A 290 28.30 -26.32 0.98
CA VAL A 290 28.80 -25.10 0.34
C VAL A 290 28.96 -24.03 1.41
N GLN A 291 30.19 -23.59 1.66
CA GLN A 291 30.47 -22.45 2.52
C GLN A 291 30.47 -21.18 1.68
N LEU A 292 29.41 -20.38 1.78
CA LEU A 292 29.44 -19.01 1.28
C LEU A 292 30.06 -18.16 2.38
N GLY A 293 31.24 -17.58 2.16
CA GLY A 293 32.01 -16.87 3.21
C GLY A 293 31.32 -15.67 3.87
N PHE A 294 30.14 -15.27 3.42
CA PHE A 294 29.30 -14.23 4.05
C PHE A 294 28.10 -14.78 4.82
N PHE A 295 27.75 -16.07 4.69
CA PHE A 295 26.54 -16.66 5.27
C PHE A 295 26.87 -17.95 6.00
N ASP A 296 26.88 -17.87 7.33
CA ASP A 296 26.97 -19.05 8.19
C ASP A 296 25.70 -19.90 8.10
N ALA A 297 25.83 -21.20 8.37
CA ALA A 297 24.72 -22.15 8.36
C ALA A 297 23.55 -21.70 9.25
N ASP A 298 23.86 -21.06 10.38
CA ASP A 298 22.88 -20.57 11.36
C ASP A 298 22.03 -19.39 10.83
N THR A 299 22.58 -18.58 9.92
CA THR A 299 21.86 -17.44 9.32
C THR A 299 21.16 -17.81 8.02
N ALA A 300 21.59 -18.88 7.35
CA ALA A 300 21.09 -19.31 6.04
C ALA A 300 19.57 -19.48 6.02
N ALA A 301 18.98 -20.07 7.06
CA ALA A 301 17.53 -20.27 7.16
C ALA A 301 16.76 -18.95 7.22
N THR A 302 17.26 -17.96 7.95
CA THR A 302 16.65 -16.63 8.09
C THR A 302 16.79 -15.84 6.80
N THR A 303 17.99 -15.83 6.20
CA THR A 303 18.26 -15.16 4.92
C THR A 303 17.39 -15.73 3.80
N ARG A 304 17.25 -17.07 3.72
CA ARG A 304 16.35 -17.75 2.76
C ARG A 304 14.91 -17.26 2.87
N LYS A 305 14.37 -17.16 4.09
CA LYS A 305 13.02 -16.65 4.33
C LYS A 305 12.89 -15.20 3.90
N LEU A 306 13.85 -14.35 4.28
CA LEU A 306 13.84 -12.93 3.93
C LEU A 306 13.86 -12.72 2.41
N LEU A 307 14.76 -13.42 1.71
CA LEU A 307 14.89 -13.34 0.25
C LEU A 307 13.63 -13.89 -0.47
N SER A 308 13.03 -14.96 0.07
CA SER A 308 11.78 -15.51 -0.46
C SER A 308 10.63 -14.52 -0.29
N VAL A 309 10.49 -13.88 0.87
CA VAL A 309 9.48 -12.85 1.12
C VAL A 309 9.70 -11.64 0.21
N ALA A 310 10.94 -11.18 0.06
CA ALA A 310 11.29 -10.09 -0.84
C ALA A 310 10.92 -10.40 -2.30
N ALA A 311 11.21 -11.61 -2.78
CA ALA A 311 10.83 -12.04 -4.13
C ALA A 311 9.31 -12.05 -4.34
N TRP A 312 8.53 -12.46 -3.33
CA TRP A 312 7.07 -12.40 -3.39
C TRP A 312 6.52 -10.97 -3.34
N LEU A 313 7.07 -10.11 -2.50
CA LEU A 313 6.69 -8.69 -2.46
C LEU A 313 6.96 -8.00 -3.81
N PHE A 314 8.12 -8.28 -4.40
CA PHE A 314 8.45 -7.79 -5.74
C PHE A 314 7.49 -8.33 -6.80
N ALA A 315 7.12 -9.60 -6.72
CA ALA A 315 6.13 -10.20 -7.62
C ALA A 315 4.77 -9.52 -7.52
N VAL A 316 4.28 -9.25 -6.30
CA VAL A 316 3.03 -8.53 -6.07
C VAL A 316 3.08 -7.13 -6.67
N ALA A 317 4.18 -6.40 -6.49
CA ALA A 317 4.38 -5.09 -7.09
C ALA A 317 4.39 -5.14 -8.63
N MET A 318 4.99 -6.17 -9.23
CA MET A 318 5.02 -6.37 -10.69
C MET A 318 3.67 -6.83 -11.27
N ILE A 319 2.89 -7.60 -10.51
CA ILE A 319 1.55 -8.07 -10.91
C ILE A 319 0.55 -6.91 -10.92
N TYR A 320 0.72 -5.93 -10.03
CA TYR A 320 -0.23 -4.84 -9.80
C TYR A 320 -0.80 -4.18 -11.06
N PRO A 321 0.01 -3.72 -12.05
CA PRO A 321 -0.52 -3.03 -13.23
C PRO A 321 -1.35 -3.92 -14.16
N TYR A 322 -1.19 -5.25 -14.06
CA TYR A 322 -1.86 -6.23 -14.92
C TYR A 322 -3.18 -6.73 -14.32
N LEU A 323 -3.51 -6.36 -13.08
CA LEU A 323 -4.77 -6.74 -12.46
C LEU A 323 -5.94 -5.99 -13.12
N PRO A 324 -7.04 -6.69 -13.45
CA PRO A 324 -8.25 -6.04 -13.94
C PRO A 324 -8.74 -4.98 -12.94
N GLY A 325 -8.93 -3.75 -13.42
CA GLY A 325 -9.36 -2.63 -12.57
C GLY A 325 -8.22 -1.87 -11.86
N ALA A 326 -6.95 -2.25 -12.06
CA ALA A 326 -5.81 -1.52 -11.47
C ALA A 326 -5.73 -0.04 -11.89
N ASN A 327 -6.25 0.28 -13.08
CA ASN A 327 -6.28 1.64 -13.60
C ASN A 327 -7.36 2.53 -12.95
N THR A 328 -8.27 1.96 -12.16
CA THR A 328 -9.35 2.72 -11.50
C THR A 328 -8.81 3.55 -10.33
N ASP A 329 -9.40 4.72 -10.12
CA ASP A 329 -8.96 5.64 -9.06
C ASP A 329 -9.15 5.05 -7.66
N ALA A 330 -10.21 4.26 -7.47
CA ALA A 330 -10.44 3.53 -6.23
C ALA A 330 -9.29 2.54 -5.91
N PHE A 331 -8.84 1.79 -6.92
CA PHE A 331 -7.76 0.81 -6.75
C PHE A 331 -6.42 1.51 -6.54
N LYS A 332 -6.14 2.60 -7.26
CA LYS A 332 -4.97 3.45 -7.04
C LYS A 332 -4.96 4.04 -5.63
N GLY A 333 -6.08 4.62 -5.19
CA GLY A 333 -6.21 5.18 -3.84
C GLY A 333 -5.94 4.15 -2.73
N LEU A 334 -6.52 2.94 -2.85
CA LEU A 334 -6.23 1.85 -1.92
C LEU A 334 -4.74 1.46 -1.92
N SER A 335 -4.13 1.42 -3.11
CA SER A 335 -2.73 1.05 -3.29
C SER A 335 -1.78 2.05 -2.64
N VAL A 336 -2.11 3.35 -2.70
CA VAL A 336 -1.36 4.40 -2.00
C VAL A 336 -1.41 4.19 -0.49
N ILE A 337 -2.58 3.88 0.07
CA ILE A 337 -2.73 3.62 1.51
C ILE A 337 -1.94 2.38 1.94
N VAL A 338 -2.02 1.29 1.18
CA VAL A 338 -1.26 0.06 1.45
C VAL A 338 0.25 0.33 1.34
N GLY A 339 0.68 1.05 0.30
CA GLY A 339 2.07 1.44 0.11
C GLY A 339 2.60 2.32 1.25
N LEU A 340 1.80 3.27 1.74
CA LEU A 340 2.12 4.08 2.90
C LEU A 340 2.26 3.23 4.16
N MET A 341 1.33 2.31 4.41
CA MET A 341 1.37 1.42 5.57
C MET A 341 2.64 0.54 5.57
N VAL A 342 3.00 -0.01 4.41
CA VAL A 342 4.24 -0.80 4.24
C VAL A 342 5.48 0.08 4.47
N SER A 343 5.49 1.30 3.91
CA SER A 343 6.61 2.24 4.04
C SER A 343 6.83 2.67 5.49
N LEU A 344 5.75 3.00 6.21
CA LEU A 344 5.80 3.33 7.62
C LEU A 344 6.27 2.14 8.47
N GLY A 345 5.79 0.93 8.17
CA GLY A 345 6.24 -0.30 8.84
C GLY A 345 7.72 -0.64 8.60
N ALA A 346 8.26 -0.31 7.42
CA ALA A 346 9.65 -0.56 7.07
C ALA A 346 10.63 0.53 7.55
N SER A 347 10.12 1.68 8.00
CA SER A 347 10.94 2.86 8.35
C SER A 347 12.04 2.58 9.37
N SER A 348 11.77 1.76 10.40
CA SER A 348 12.73 1.41 11.44
C SER A 348 13.91 0.58 10.90
N VAL A 349 13.64 -0.39 10.04
CA VAL A 349 14.66 -1.26 9.43
C VAL A 349 15.56 -0.45 8.49
N VAL A 350 14.95 0.42 7.67
CA VAL A 350 15.69 1.34 6.80
C VAL A 350 16.57 2.29 7.63
N GLY A 351 16.03 2.80 8.75
CA GLY A 351 16.77 3.62 9.71
C GLY A 351 18.00 2.91 10.28
N GLN A 352 17.86 1.65 10.74
CA GLN A 352 18.99 0.87 11.26
C GLN A 352 20.08 0.64 10.22
N PHE A 353 19.68 0.27 9.00
CA PHE A 353 20.62 0.09 7.90
C PHE A 353 21.37 1.38 7.56
N ALA A 354 20.65 2.51 7.49
CA ALA A 354 21.25 3.81 7.27
C ALA A 354 22.22 4.21 8.39
N SER A 355 21.87 3.95 9.66
CA SER A 355 22.76 4.19 10.80
C SER A 355 24.05 3.38 10.71
N GLY A 356 23.97 2.09 10.37
CA GLY A 356 25.17 1.27 10.15
C GLY A 356 26.05 1.82 9.03
N LEU A 357 25.45 2.22 7.91
CA LEU A 357 26.16 2.81 6.78
C LEU A 357 26.84 4.14 7.14
N ILE A 358 26.16 4.98 7.93
CA ILE A 358 26.71 6.24 8.46
C ILE A 358 27.93 5.97 9.34
N LEU A 359 27.87 5.00 10.26
CA LEU A 359 29.02 4.64 11.11
C LEU A 359 30.23 4.20 10.27
N ILE A 360 30.01 3.35 9.26
CA ILE A 360 31.06 2.84 8.37
C ILE A 360 31.70 3.98 7.56
N TYR A 361 30.91 4.83 6.91
CA TYR A 361 31.45 5.89 6.04
C TYR A 361 32.01 7.08 6.81
N SER A 362 31.37 7.51 7.90
CA SER A 362 31.90 8.58 8.75
C SER A 362 33.18 8.16 9.47
N ARG A 363 33.41 6.84 9.60
CA ARG A 363 34.46 6.25 10.42
C ARG A 363 34.43 6.83 11.84
N SER A 364 33.24 7.12 12.39
CA SER A 364 33.08 7.67 13.73
C SER A 364 33.67 6.75 14.80
N ILE A 365 33.69 5.44 14.55
CA ILE A 365 34.33 4.38 15.34
C ILE A 365 35.02 3.40 14.40
N LYS A 366 36.13 2.78 14.81
CA LYS A 366 36.79 1.67 14.09
C LYS A 366 36.94 0.45 14.98
N VAL A 367 36.95 -0.72 14.35
CA VAL A 367 37.30 -1.99 15.01
C VAL A 367 38.71 -1.88 15.63
N GLY A 368 38.82 -2.30 16.89
CA GLY A 368 40.02 -2.24 17.72
C GLY A 368 40.15 -0.98 18.57
N GLU A 369 39.34 0.06 18.35
CA GLU A 369 39.36 1.28 19.16
C GLU A 369 38.67 1.07 20.51
N TYR A 370 39.27 1.62 21.56
CA TYR A 370 38.72 1.71 22.92
C TYR A 370 37.87 2.98 23.05
N VAL A 371 36.60 2.80 23.38
CA VAL A 371 35.58 3.86 23.39
C VAL A 371 34.67 3.75 24.61
N GLN A 372 34.04 4.86 24.98
CA GLN A 372 32.91 4.90 25.91
C GLN A 372 31.67 5.41 25.17
N ILE A 373 30.59 4.64 25.25
CA ILE A 373 29.29 4.90 24.63
C ILE A 373 28.24 4.87 25.74
N GLY A 374 27.72 6.04 26.10
CA GLY A 374 26.89 6.15 27.31
C GLY A 374 27.70 5.72 28.54
N ASP A 375 27.19 4.71 29.26
CA ASP A 375 27.82 4.15 30.46
C ASP A 375 28.75 2.96 30.16
N GLU A 376 28.71 2.43 28.94
CA GLU A 376 29.49 1.26 28.54
C GLU A 376 30.87 1.68 28.02
N GLU A 377 31.95 1.14 28.62
CA GLU A 377 33.34 1.40 28.24
C GLU A 377 34.02 0.08 27.80
N GLY A 378 34.59 0.07 26.60
CA GLY A 378 35.17 -1.17 26.04
C GLY A 378 35.86 -1.02 24.69
N THR A 379 36.35 -2.15 24.16
CA THR A 379 36.99 -2.22 22.84
C THR A 379 35.98 -2.67 21.78
N VAL A 380 35.93 -1.95 20.66
CA VAL A 380 35.05 -2.29 19.53
C VAL A 380 35.61 -3.52 18.81
N MET A 381 34.83 -4.59 18.76
CA MET A 381 35.24 -5.86 18.16
C MET A 381 34.77 -6.00 16.71
N GLU A 382 33.53 -5.58 16.44
CA GLU A 382 32.90 -5.70 15.13
C GLU A 382 31.86 -4.59 14.95
N ILE A 383 31.79 -4.01 13.75
CA ILE A 383 30.70 -3.12 13.34
C ILE A 383 29.84 -3.88 12.33
N GLY A 384 28.75 -4.48 12.81
CA GLY A 384 27.81 -5.23 11.99
C GLY A 384 26.79 -4.34 11.29
N MET A 385 25.90 -4.95 10.49
CA MET A 385 24.86 -4.23 9.75
C MET A 385 23.84 -3.51 10.64
N PHE A 386 23.47 -4.11 11.77
CA PHE A 386 22.43 -3.59 12.68
C PHE A 386 22.95 -3.19 14.06
N ALA A 387 24.05 -3.80 14.51
CA ALA A 387 24.62 -3.54 15.82
C ALA A 387 26.15 -3.62 15.76
N THR A 388 26.79 -2.90 16.67
CA THR A 388 28.22 -2.93 16.91
C THR A 388 28.47 -3.68 18.21
N LYS A 389 29.45 -4.59 18.19
CA LYS A 389 29.85 -5.39 19.33
C LYS A 389 31.03 -4.75 20.04
N VAL A 390 30.91 -4.55 21.34
CA VAL A 390 31.94 -3.96 22.21
C VAL A 390 32.26 -4.96 23.33
N HIS A 391 33.54 -5.24 23.56
CA HIS A 391 33.99 -6.05 24.69
C HIS A 391 34.41 -5.16 25.84
N THR A 392 33.76 -5.31 26.99
CA THR A 392 34.05 -4.52 28.21
C THR A 392 35.26 -5.09 28.94
N ASN A 393 35.82 -4.30 29.87
CA ASN A 393 36.91 -4.77 30.74
C ASN A 393 36.47 -5.89 31.69
N LEU A 394 35.16 -6.09 31.87
CA LEU A 394 34.56 -7.19 32.64
C LEU A 394 34.45 -8.50 31.84
N ARG A 395 34.97 -8.54 30.61
CA ARG A 395 34.89 -9.66 29.66
C ARG A 395 33.47 -9.98 29.21
N GLU A 396 32.63 -8.94 29.11
CA GLU A 396 31.26 -9.06 28.59
C GLU A 396 31.23 -8.56 27.13
N GLU A 397 30.41 -9.21 26.29
CA GLU A 397 30.11 -8.74 24.93
C GLU A 397 28.81 -7.93 24.96
N VAL A 398 28.92 -6.61 24.78
CA VAL A 398 27.79 -5.69 24.72
C VAL A 398 27.47 -5.38 23.27
N SER A 399 26.24 -5.70 22.86
CA SER A 399 25.74 -5.45 21.50
C SER A 399 24.90 -4.18 21.47
N ILE A 400 25.44 -3.12 20.85
CA ILE A 400 24.81 -1.80 20.82
C ILE A 400 24.20 -1.57 19.43
N PRO A 401 22.88 -1.28 19.32
CA PRO A 401 22.26 -0.97 18.03
C PRO A 401 22.92 0.23 17.35
N ASN A 402 23.15 0.14 16.04
CA ASN A 402 23.82 1.19 15.29
C ASN A 402 23.09 2.54 15.36
N SER A 403 21.75 2.52 15.44
CA SER A 403 20.96 3.74 15.66
C SER A 403 21.29 4.46 16.96
N VAL A 404 21.57 3.70 18.03
CA VAL A 404 21.92 4.25 19.35
C VAL A 404 23.27 4.94 19.27
N LEU A 405 24.26 4.29 18.64
CA LEU A 405 25.60 4.85 18.43
C LEU A 405 25.62 6.14 17.64
N VAL A 406 24.75 6.27 16.63
CA VAL A 406 24.62 7.49 15.85
C VAL A 406 23.94 8.61 16.66
N SER A 407 23.03 8.24 17.57
CA SER A 407 22.29 9.20 18.39
C SER A 407 23.01 9.67 19.66
N GLN A 408 23.98 8.89 20.15
CA GLN A 408 24.70 9.17 21.40
C GLN A 408 26.11 9.71 21.14
N SER A 409 26.64 10.46 22.11
CA SER A 409 28.03 10.90 22.07
C SER A 409 28.96 9.73 22.37
N VAL A 410 30.01 9.60 21.57
CA VAL A 410 31.02 8.55 21.70
C VAL A 410 32.34 9.20 22.09
N LYS A 411 32.89 8.84 23.25
CA LYS A 411 34.22 9.25 23.64
C LYS A 411 35.21 8.22 23.12
N ASN A 412 36.12 8.64 22.26
CA ASN A 412 37.15 7.77 21.71
C ASN A 412 38.48 8.02 22.42
N PHE A 413 39.03 7.00 23.05
CA PHE A 413 40.31 7.10 23.75
C PHE A 413 41.48 6.63 22.88
N SER A 414 41.27 5.91 21.78
CA SER A 414 42.39 5.34 21.01
C SER A 414 42.98 6.26 19.94
N ARG A 415 42.20 7.16 19.34
CA ARG A 415 42.65 7.95 18.18
C ARG A 415 43.76 8.94 18.49
N LEU A 416 43.62 9.66 19.60
CA LEU A 416 44.59 10.67 20.02
C LEU A 416 45.74 10.07 20.85
N ALA A 417 45.59 8.84 21.35
CA ALA A 417 46.62 8.15 22.11
C ALA A 417 47.96 8.05 21.36
N ARG A 418 47.91 7.79 20.04
CA ARG A 418 49.12 7.63 19.20
C ARG A 418 49.99 8.88 19.06
N GLY A 419 49.46 10.08 19.35
CA GLY A 419 50.16 11.35 19.15
C GLY A 419 50.57 12.07 20.44
N GLY A 420 50.14 11.60 21.61
CA GLY A 420 50.40 12.27 22.88
C GLY A 420 49.82 11.57 24.12
N GLY A 421 49.34 10.34 23.98
CA GLY A 421 48.57 9.65 25.01
C GLY A 421 47.16 10.23 25.20
N VAL A 422 46.32 9.51 25.94
CA VAL A 422 45.02 10.01 26.37
C VAL A 422 45.20 10.84 27.61
N ILE A 423 44.76 12.09 27.58
CA ILE A 423 44.75 12.94 28.75
C ILE A 423 43.57 12.55 29.63
N CYS A 424 43.88 12.03 30.81
CA CYS A 424 42.94 11.77 31.88
C CYS A 424 43.14 12.78 33.01
N LYS A 425 42.19 12.80 33.95
CA LYS A 425 42.28 13.61 35.15
C LYS A 425 41.74 12.85 36.35
N ILE A 426 42.32 13.10 37.52
CA ILE A 426 41.74 12.79 38.82
C ILE A 426 41.47 14.09 39.57
N ALA A 427 40.55 14.05 40.52
CA ALA A 427 40.22 15.17 41.39
C ALA A 427 40.57 14.83 42.84
N VAL A 428 41.20 15.77 43.54
CA VAL A 428 41.56 15.66 44.95
C VAL A 428 41.22 16.97 45.65
N THR A 429 40.63 16.89 46.83
CA THR A 429 40.18 18.04 47.64
C THR A 429 41.03 18.16 48.90
N ILE A 430 41.66 19.32 49.09
CA ILE A 430 42.59 19.57 50.21
C ILE A 430 42.23 20.89 50.91
N GLY A 431 42.32 20.91 52.25
CA GLY A 431 42.03 22.08 53.07
C GLY A 431 42.95 23.29 52.80
N TYR A 432 42.48 24.48 53.19
CA TYR A 432 43.23 25.75 53.02
C TYR A 432 44.42 25.90 53.97
N ASP A 433 44.48 25.07 55.01
CA ASP A 433 45.57 24.96 55.96
C ASP A 433 46.85 24.37 55.34
N THR A 434 46.73 23.66 54.22
CA THR A 434 47.89 23.14 53.47
C THR A 434 48.34 24.12 52.38
N PRO A 435 49.64 24.50 52.32
CA PRO A 435 50.15 25.33 51.25
C PRO A 435 49.94 24.71 49.86
N TRP A 436 49.22 25.39 48.96
CA TRP A 436 48.90 24.87 47.62
C TRP A 436 50.13 24.44 46.80
N ARG A 437 51.28 25.08 47.00
CA ARG A 437 52.55 24.71 46.34
C ARG A 437 53.02 23.32 46.77
N GLN A 438 52.82 22.96 48.03
CA GLN A 438 53.10 21.63 48.57
C GLN A 438 52.14 20.60 47.95
N VAL A 439 50.85 20.93 47.88
CA VAL A 439 49.83 20.07 47.23
C VAL A 439 50.19 19.77 45.78
N HIS A 440 50.60 20.78 45.01
CA HIS A 440 51.07 20.59 43.63
C HIS A 440 52.28 19.65 43.56
N ALA A 441 53.29 19.86 44.40
CA ALA A 441 54.49 19.02 44.42
C ALA A 441 54.16 17.57 44.77
N MET A 442 53.29 17.33 45.75
CA MET A 442 52.86 15.99 46.17
C MET A 442 52.05 15.26 45.08
N LEU A 443 51.12 15.94 44.41
CA LEU A 443 50.35 15.32 43.31
C LEU A 443 51.24 14.98 42.11
N LEU A 444 52.23 15.83 41.79
CA LEU A 444 53.21 15.55 40.75
C LEU A 444 54.17 14.41 41.14
N GLU A 445 54.55 14.32 42.42
CA GLU A 445 55.34 13.23 42.96
C GLU A 445 54.59 11.89 42.89
N ALA A 446 53.30 11.88 43.26
CA ALA A 446 52.45 10.71 43.15
C ALA A 446 52.34 10.23 41.68
N ALA A 447 52.13 11.16 40.73
CA ALA A 447 52.18 10.83 39.31
C ALA A 447 53.53 10.25 38.86
N ARG A 448 54.66 10.79 39.37
CA ARG A 448 55.99 10.30 39.03
C ARG A 448 56.24 8.88 39.55
N ARG A 449 55.60 8.48 40.65
CA ARG A 449 55.68 7.13 41.24
C ARG A 449 54.79 6.11 40.53
N THR A 450 53.77 6.54 39.80
CA THR A 450 52.82 5.64 39.11
C THR A 450 53.38 5.13 37.79
N ALA A 451 53.44 3.81 37.62
CA ALA A 451 53.81 3.20 36.36
C ALA A 451 52.73 3.41 35.27
N GLY A 452 53.15 3.59 34.02
CA GLY A 452 52.23 3.72 32.88
C GLY A 452 51.73 5.15 32.58
N LEU A 453 52.14 6.15 33.36
CA LEU A 453 51.94 7.57 33.00
C LEU A 453 53.02 8.08 32.04
N ARG A 454 52.61 8.83 31.01
CA ARG A 454 53.54 9.43 30.03
C ARG A 454 54.29 10.61 30.66
N GLN A 455 55.58 10.74 30.36
CA GLN A 455 56.40 11.86 30.86
C GLN A 455 56.24 13.14 30.04
N ASP A 456 55.93 13.00 28.77
CA ASP A 456 55.56 14.08 27.84
C ASP A 456 54.18 13.71 27.30
N PRO A 457 53.14 14.56 27.21
CA PRO A 457 53.06 15.79 27.98
C PRO A 457 53.14 15.44 29.47
N SER A 458 53.94 16.21 30.21
CA SER A 458 54.11 16.01 31.64
C SER A 458 52.80 16.19 32.38
N SER A 459 52.62 15.47 33.47
CA SER A 459 51.48 15.68 34.37
C SER A 459 51.42 17.13 34.85
N VAL A 460 50.23 17.70 34.92
CA VAL A 460 50.00 19.09 35.35
C VAL A 460 48.87 19.13 36.37
N VAL A 461 49.08 19.89 37.45
CA VAL A 461 48.08 20.13 38.48
C VAL A 461 47.42 21.49 38.25
N TYR A 462 46.10 21.51 38.25
CA TYR A 462 45.29 22.72 38.17
C TYR A 462 44.44 22.86 39.44
N GLN A 463 44.31 24.06 39.97
CA GLN A 463 43.26 24.41 40.91
C GLN A 463 41.99 24.71 40.11
N THR A 464 40.94 23.92 40.28
CA THR A 464 39.72 24.04 39.48
C THR A 464 38.58 24.74 40.19
N ALA A 465 38.57 24.73 41.52
CA ALA A 465 37.61 25.47 42.32
C ALA A 465 38.21 25.84 43.69
N LEU A 466 37.73 26.95 44.25
CA LEU A 466 37.94 27.35 45.63
C LEU A 466 36.59 27.19 46.35
N SER A 467 36.38 26.06 47.03
CA SER A 467 35.14 25.73 47.72
C SER A 467 35.21 26.22 49.18
N ASP A 468 34.10 26.12 49.93
CA ASP A 468 33.98 26.72 51.26
C ASP A 468 35.05 26.24 52.25
N PHE A 469 35.42 24.95 52.20
CA PHE A 469 36.33 24.32 53.17
C PHE A 469 37.60 23.73 52.55
N TYR A 470 37.69 23.67 51.23
CA TYR A 470 38.82 23.05 50.54
C TYR A 470 39.01 23.65 49.14
N VAL A 471 40.21 23.45 48.61
CA VAL A 471 40.54 23.71 47.22
C VAL A 471 40.42 22.42 46.43
N GLU A 472 39.77 22.47 45.26
CA GLU A 472 39.71 21.37 44.32
C GLU A 472 40.92 21.39 43.39
N TYR A 473 41.69 20.31 43.39
CA TYR A 473 42.83 20.11 42.51
C TYR A 473 42.53 19.02 41.49
N HIS A 474 42.76 19.32 40.21
CA HIS A 474 42.78 18.32 39.14
C HIS A 474 44.20 18.03 38.70
N LEU A 475 44.64 16.79 38.89
CA LEU A 475 45.87 16.27 38.30
C LEU A 475 45.54 15.71 36.91
N ARG A 476 46.02 16.37 35.85
CA ARG A 476 45.95 15.89 34.47
C ARG A 476 47.22 15.13 34.12
N PHE A 477 47.07 14.00 33.45
CA PHE A 477 48.19 13.13 33.04
C PHE A 477 47.83 12.42 31.73
N ALA A 478 48.85 11.99 30.99
CA ALA A 478 48.68 11.26 29.75
C ALA A 478 48.94 9.75 29.94
N LEU A 479 48.20 8.93 29.20
CA LEU A 479 48.28 7.46 29.21
C LEU A 479 48.52 6.93 27.78
N ASP A 480 49.47 6.00 27.60
CA ASP A 480 49.71 5.36 26.29
C ASP A 480 48.71 4.24 25.98
N GLU A 481 48.28 3.50 27.00
CA GLU A 481 47.38 2.36 26.88
C GLU A 481 46.04 2.62 27.59
N PRO A 482 45.01 3.11 26.87
CA PRO A 482 43.69 3.40 27.46
C PRO A 482 43.02 2.19 28.10
N ARG A 483 43.37 0.98 27.67
CA ARG A 483 42.80 -0.27 28.21
C ARG A 483 43.20 -0.50 29.67
N LEU A 484 44.39 -0.04 30.07
CA LEU A 484 44.90 -0.17 31.44
C LEU A 484 44.48 1.01 32.33
N ARG A 485 43.69 1.96 31.82
CA ARG A 485 43.29 3.20 32.49
C ARG A 485 42.79 2.98 33.91
N LEU A 486 41.91 1.99 34.13
CA LEU A 486 41.36 1.71 35.46
C LEU A 486 42.42 1.20 36.45
N GLN A 487 43.35 0.35 35.98
CA GLN A 487 44.44 -0.17 36.81
C GLN A 487 45.41 0.95 37.19
N ILE A 488 45.82 1.75 36.20
CA ILE A 488 46.72 2.89 36.41
C ILE A 488 46.10 3.95 37.32
N LEU A 489 44.79 4.21 37.18
CA LEU A 489 44.05 5.11 38.07
C LEU A 489 44.02 4.60 39.51
N SER A 490 43.83 3.29 39.71
CA SER A 490 43.86 2.69 41.03
C SER A 490 45.24 2.84 41.68
N GLU A 491 46.31 2.59 40.93
CA GLU A 491 47.69 2.76 41.38
C GLU A 491 48.01 4.24 41.67
N LEU A 492 47.57 5.16 40.81
CA LEU A 492 47.72 6.60 41.02
C LEU A 492 47.00 7.08 42.29
N HIS A 493 45.76 6.64 42.53
CA HIS A 493 45.04 6.98 43.76
C HIS A 493 45.74 6.40 45.00
N GLY A 494 46.36 5.23 44.91
CA GLY A 494 47.22 4.67 45.96
C GLY A 494 48.42 5.57 46.24
N ASN A 495 49.20 5.90 45.20
CA ASN A 495 50.37 6.77 45.33
C ASN A 495 50.03 8.18 45.83
N VAL A 496 48.85 8.71 45.48
CA VAL A 496 48.38 9.99 46.04
C VAL A 496 48.14 9.86 47.54
N GLN A 497 47.49 8.80 48.01
CA GLN A 497 47.30 8.58 49.44
C GLN A 497 48.63 8.42 50.19
N ASP A 498 49.53 7.60 49.66
CA ASP A 498 50.84 7.33 50.28
C ASP A 498 51.68 8.59 50.38
N VAL A 499 51.81 9.35 49.29
CA VAL A 499 52.59 10.61 49.27
C VAL A 499 52.01 11.63 50.24
N PHE A 500 50.69 11.82 50.27
CA PHE A 500 50.08 12.79 51.18
C PHE A 500 50.29 12.39 52.65
N ASN A 501 50.18 11.10 52.97
CA ASN A 501 50.48 10.55 54.29
C ASN A 501 51.96 10.71 54.69
N GLU A 502 52.91 10.47 53.77
CA GLU A 502 54.35 10.65 54.00
C GLU A 502 54.71 12.11 54.38
N TYR A 503 54.03 13.08 53.77
CA TYR A 503 54.25 14.51 54.03
C TYR A 503 53.32 15.07 55.12
N GLY A 504 52.54 14.23 55.79
CA GLY A 504 51.67 14.63 56.89
C GLY A 504 50.52 15.55 56.48
N VAL A 505 49.99 15.40 55.27
CA VAL A 505 48.84 16.16 54.77
C VAL A 505 47.60 15.28 54.69
N GLN A 506 46.53 15.71 55.37
CA GLN A 506 45.26 15.01 55.34
C GLN A 506 44.48 15.33 54.05
N ILE A 507 44.00 14.29 53.37
CA ILE A 507 43.06 14.44 52.25
C ILE A 507 41.64 14.65 52.81
N MET A 508 40.93 15.67 52.32
CA MET A 508 39.60 16.02 52.81
C MET A 508 38.51 15.42 51.93
N SER A 509 37.38 15.06 52.55
CA SER A 509 36.16 14.66 51.83
C SER A 509 35.50 15.89 51.19
N PRO A 510 34.89 15.77 50.00
CA PRO A 510 34.11 16.85 49.39
C PRO A 510 32.93 17.36 50.25
N ASN A 511 32.48 16.58 51.24
CA ASN A 511 31.41 16.94 52.19
C ASN A 511 31.96 17.23 53.60
N TYR A 512 33.13 17.85 53.68
CA TYR A 512 33.77 18.20 54.95
C TYR A 512 32.94 19.24 55.72
N GLU A 513 32.64 18.98 57.01
CA GLU A 513 31.89 19.88 57.90
C GLU A 513 32.77 20.55 58.98
N ALA A 514 33.75 19.83 59.54
CA ALA A 514 34.66 20.32 60.57
C ALA A 514 35.93 19.46 60.66
N ASP A 515 37.01 20.04 61.21
CA ASP A 515 38.28 19.34 61.46
C ASP A 515 38.12 18.28 62.56
N PRO A 516 38.64 17.06 62.37
CA PRO A 516 38.75 16.10 63.46
C PRO A 516 39.83 16.56 64.46
N GLU A 517 39.65 16.28 65.75
CA GLU A 517 40.64 16.59 66.80
C GLU A 517 42.02 15.99 66.52
N THR A 518 42.06 14.87 65.79
CA THR A 518 43.28 14.23 65.31
C THR A 518 43.21 14.10 63.79
N PRO A 519 44.26 14.51 63.06
CA PRO A 519 44.29 14.33 61.62
C PRO A 519 44.14 12.86 61.23
N LYS A 520 43.22 12.57 60.32
CA LYS A 520 42.99 11.21 59.82
C LYS A 520 44.02 10.86 58.75
N MET A 521 45.20 10.45 59.19
CA MET A 521 46.31 10.07 58.33
C MET A 521 46.85 8.71 58.75
N VAL A 522 47.35 7.94 57.79
CA VAL A 522 48.04 6.68 58.06
C VAL A 522 49.53 6.98 58.07
N LYS A 523 50.27 6.58 59.10
CA LYS A 523 51.72 6.79 59.10
C LYS A 523 52.39 5.77 58.17
N PRO A 524 53.56 6.09 57.58
CA PRO A 524 54.29 5.14 56.74
C PRO A 524 54.58 3.78 57.40
N GLU A 525 54.79 3.78 58.72
CA GLU A 525 54.95 2.56 59.54
C GLU A 525 53.72 1.64 59.54
N ASP A 526 52.53 2.20 59.27
CA ASP A 526 51.23 1.53 59.32
C ASP A 526 50.62 1.26 57.92
N PHE A 527 51.35 1.50 56.83
CA PHE A 527 50.82 1.27 55.46
C PHE A 527 50.43 -0.19 55.19
N TYR A 528 51.08 -1.14 55.86
CA TYR A 528 50.88 -2.58 55.67
C TYR A 528 50.35 -3.26 56.94
N LEU A 529 49.38 -2.63 57.61
CA LEU A 529 48.63 -3.29 58.68
C LEU A 529 47.92 -4.54 58.14
N ALA A 530 47.90 -5.61 58.93
CA ALA A 530 47.26 -6.86 58.54
C ALA A 530 45.78 -6.63 58.11
N PRO A 531 45.32 -7.19 56.97
CA PRO A 531 45.89 -8.30 56.23
C PRO A 531 46.86 -7.93 55.09
N ALA A 532 47.25 -6.66 54.95
CA ALA A 532 48.17 -6.24 53.90
C ALA A 532 49.59 -6.81 54.15
N GLN A 533 50.29 -7.17 53.08
CA GLN A 533 51.67 -7.67 53.13
C GLN A 533 52.58 -6.66 52.43
N ARG A 534 53.74 -6.38 53.03
CA ARG A 534 54.74 -5.50 52.43
C ARG A 534 55.30 -6.17 51.16
N PRO A 535 55.30 -5.49 50.00
CA PRO A 535 55.87 -6.01 48.77
C PRO A 535 57.35 -6.36 48.95
N GLU A 536 57.77 -7.52 48.45
CA GLU A 536 59.19 -7.92 48.46
C GLU A 536 60.03 -6.89 47.70
N GLY A 537 60.92 -6.19 48.40
CA GLY A 537 61.82 -5.18 47.81
C GLY A 537 61.40 -3.71 47.97
N ALA A 538 60.27 -3.40 48.61
CA ALA A 538 59.93 -2.02 48.97
C ALA A 538 60.92 -1.47 50.02
N ARG A 539 61.61 -0.35 49.74
CA ARG A 539 62.56 0.27 50.67
C ARG A 539 61.87 0.68 51.99
N PRO A 540 62.60 0.68 53.14
CA PRO A 540 62.09 1.03 54.47
C PRO A 540 61.26 2.29 54.50
#